data_AF-A0A427T608-F1
#
_entry.id   AF-A0A427T608-F1
#
_cell.length_a   1.000
_cell.length_b   1.000
_cell.length_c   1.000
_cell.angle_alpha   90.00
_cell.angle_beta   90.00
_cell.angle_gamma   90.00
#
_symmetry.space_group_name_H-M   'P 1'
#
loop_
_entity.id
_entity.type
_entity.pdbx_description
1 polymer ?
#
loop_
_entity_poly.entity_id
_entity_poly.type
_entity_poly.pdbx_seq_one_letter_code
_entity_poly.pdbx_strand_id
1 'polypeptide(L)' 'MDTYLEFSRKVEARAGAPERVAAVVERALTAKRPRSRYQVGADAHLLLALGRVLPGRAMDVVLAKSLGSPS' A
#
# COMPACT_ATOMS: atom_id res chain seq x y z
N MET A 1 -1.92 4.55 25.36
CA MET A 1 -0.97 5.22 24.45
C MET A 1 -0.10 4.21 23.71
N ASP A 2 0.24 3.08 24.32
CA ASP A 2 1.17 2.07 23.77
C ASP A 2 0.72 1.43 22.44
N THR A 3 -0.58 1.22 22.24
CA THR A 3 -1.12 0.64 21.00
C THR A 3 -0.84 1.49 19.76
N TYR A 4 -0.74 2.82 19.93
CA TYR A 4 -0.48 3.74 18.81
C TYR A 4 0.98 3.64 18.34
N LEU A 5 1.91 3.49 19.29
CA LEU A 5 3.33 3.32 18.99
C LEU A 5 3.61 1.97 18.34
N GLU A 6 2.95 0.89 18.78
CA GLU A 6 3.06 -0.41 18.11
C GLU A 6 2.54 -0.36 16.67
N PHE A 7 1.42 0.32 16.45
CA PHE A 7 0.87 0.50 15.11
C PHE A 7 1.82 1.28 14.19
N SER A 8 2.33 2.44 14.63
CA SER A 8 3.30 3.23 13.85
C SER A 8 4.54 2.41 13.50
N ARG A 9 5.09 1.68 14.47
CA ARG A 9 6.27 0.84 14.27
C ARG A 9 6.02 -0.29 13.28
N LYS A 10 4.83 -0.91 13.29
CA LYS A 10 4.42 -1.94 12.32
C LYS A 10 4.25 -1.36 10.91
N VAL A 11 3.70 -0.15 10.80
CA VAL A 11 3.54 0.55 9.53
C VAL A 11 4.90 0.93 8.97
N GLU A 12 5.80 1.48 9.79
CA GLU A 12 7.17 1.81 9.42
C GLU A 12 7.97 0.58 8.98
N ALA A 13 7.85 -0.54 9.70
CA ALA A 13 8.52 -1.79 9.34
C ALA A 13 8.04 -2.37 7.98
N ARG A 14 6.83 -2.01 7.54
CA ARG A 14 6.27 -2.39 6.23
C ARG A 14 6.45 -1.32 5.17
N ALA A 15 6.79 -0.09 5.56
CA ALA A 15 7.03 1.00 4.63
C ALA A 15 8.25 0.65 3.77
N GLY A 16 8.07 0.67 2.45
CA GLY A 16 9.20 0.55 1.52
C GLY A 16 10.15 1.75 1.64
N ALA A 17 11.30 1.65 0.98
CA ALA A 17 12.28 2.73 0.91
C ALA A 17 11.62 4.05 0.44
N PRO A 18 11.69 5.15 1.22
CA PRO A 18 11.02 6.41 0.91
C PRO A 18 11.49 7.03 -0.41
N GLU A 19 12.73 6.75 -0.82
CA GLU A 19 13.33 7.15 -2.10
C GLU A 19 12.48 6.65 -3.29
N ARG A 20 11.86 5.48 -3.13
CA ARG A 20 11.00 4.88 -4.16
C ARG A 20 9.72 5.69 -4.35
N VAL A 21 9.16 6.26 -3.27
CA VAL A 21 8.02 7.18 -3.34
C VAL A 21 8.46 8.48 -3.99
N ALA A 22 9.58 9.05 -3.56
CA ALA A 22 10.12 10.29 -4.13
C ALA A 22 10.31 10.21 -5.65
N ALA A 23 10.91 9.13 -6.15
CA ALA A 23 11.10 8.89 -7.59
C ALA A 23 9.78 8.82 -8.37
N VAL A 24 8.73 8.23 -7.77
CA VAL A 24 7.40 8.17 -8.41
C VAL A 24 6.75 9.55 -8.42
N VAL A 25 6.89 10.34 -7.36
CA VAL A 25 6.40 11.72 -7.32
C VAL A 25 7.12 12.57 -8.36
N GLU A 26 8.45 12.49 -8.44
CA GLU A 26 9.25 13.18 -9.47
C GLU A 26 8.78 12.81 -10.88
N ARG A 27 8.61 11.50 -11.16
CA ARG A 27 8.09 11.03 -12.45
C ARG A 27 6.68 11.54 -12.72
N ALA A 28 5.82 11.62 -11.70
CA ALA A 28 4.47 12.10 -11.84
C ALA A 28 4.44 13.60 -12.20
N LEU A 29 5.29 14.40 -11.55
CA LEU A 29 5.39 15.84 -11.77
C LEU A 29 6.04 16.18 -13.13
N THR A 30 6.94 15.33 -13.63
CA THR A 30 7.65 15.53 -14.90
C THR A 30 6.97 14.88 -16.11
N ALA A 31 5.92 14.08 -15.91
CA ALA A 31 5.23 13.39 -16.99
C ALA A 31 4.48 14.37 -17.90
N LYS A 32 4.72 14.28 -19.21
CA LYS A 32 3.97 15.04 -20.25
C LYS A 32 2.45 14.85 -20.16
N ARG A 33 1.99 13.70 -19.64
CA ARG A 33 0.58 13.39 -19.35
C ARG A 33 0.51 12.61 -18.03
N PRO A 34 0.36 13.29 -16.88
CA PRO A 34 0.33 12.64 -15.59
C PRO A 34 -0.90 11.73 -15.45
N ARG A 35 -0.72 10.54 -14.88
CA ARG A 35 -1.80 9.61 -14.58
C ARG A 35 -2.47 10.00 -13.26
N SER A 36 -3.76 9.73 -13.13
CA SER A 36 -4.51 9.97 -11.88
C SER A 36 -4.03 9.10 -10.70
N ARG A 37 -3.35 7.97 -10.97
CA ARG A 37 -2.91 7.02 -9.93
C ARG A 37 -1.54 6.44 -10.27
N TYR A 38 -0.64 6.45 -9.28
CA TYR A 38 0.66 5.82 -9.35
C TYR A 38 0.81 4.85 -8.19
N GLN A 39 1.23 3.62 -8.51
CA GLN A 39 1.48 2.58 -7.52
C GLN A 39 2.96 2.66 -7.14
N VAL A 40 3.24 2.63 -5.84
CA VAL A 40 4.60 2.63 -5.32
C VAL A 40 4.79 1.35 -4.53
N GLY A 41 5.82 0.57 -4.86
CA GLY A 41 6.12 -0.68 -4.18
C GLY A 41 5.48 -1.91 -4.84
N ALA A 42 6.09 -3.07 -4.59
CA ALA A 42 5.65 -4.36 -5.14
C ALA A 42 4.34 -4.84 -4.51
N ASP A 43 4.11 -4.46 -3.26
CA ASP A 43 2.91 -4.68 -2.45
C ASP A 43 1.68 -3.99 -3.04
N ALA A 44 1.79 -2.75 -3.52
CA ALA A 44 0.69 -2.04 -4.17
C ALA A 44 0.23 -2.75 -5.46
N HIS A 45 1.18 -3.22 -6.26
CA HIS A 45 0.90 -4.00 -7.47
C HIS A 45 0.29 -5.37 -7.14
N LEU A 46 0.80 -6.05 -6.12
CA LEU A 46 0.32 -7.35 -5.68
C LEU A 46 -1.13 -7.28 -5.16
N LEU A 47 -1.45 -6.30 -4.32
CA LEU A 47 -2.81 -6.11 -3.79
C LEU A 47 -3.84 -5.83 -4.90
N LEU A 48 -3.46 -5.03 -5.90
CA LEU A 48 -4.32 -4.77 -7.05
C LEU A 48 -4.48 -6.00 -7.95
N ALA A 49 -3.43 -6.79 -8.14
CA ALA A 49 -3.51 -8.05 -8.86
C ALA A 49 -4.42 -9.06 -8.13
N LEU A 50 -4.28 -9.19 -6.80
CA LEU A 50 -5.17 -9.99 -5.97
C LEU A 50 -6.62 -9.52 -6.09
N GLY A 51 -6.89 -8.21 -6.12
CA GLY A 51 -8.23 -7.66 -6.24
C GLY A 51 -8.90 -7.95 -7.58
N ARG A 52 -8.12 -8.30 -8.61
CA ARG A 52 -8.63 -8.69 -9.91
C ARG A 52 -8.93 -10.19 -10.01
N VAL A 53 -8.36 -11.00 -9.13
CA VAL A 53 -8.45 -12.48 -9.16
C VAL A 53 -9.34 -13.02 -8.03
N LEU A 54 -9.38 -12.37 -6.87
CA LEU A 54 -10.14 -12.82 -5.72
C LEU A 54 -11.59 -12.31 -5.73
N PRO A 55 -12.57 -13.15 -5.32
CA PRO A 55 -13.91 -12.68 -4.98
C PRO A 55 -13.87 -11.68 -3.81
N GLY A 56 -14.76 -10.69 -3.80
CA GLY A 56 -14.74 -9.59 -2.80
C GLY A 56 -14.61 -10.05 -1.35
N ARG A 57 -15.33 -11.11 -0.94
CA ARG A 57 -15.27 -11.69 0.40
C ARG A 57 -13.87 -12.20 0.79
N ALA A 58 -13.14 -12.79 -0.17
CA ALA A 58 -11.78 -13.27 0.07
C ALA A 58 -10.80 -12.11 0.19
N MET A 59 -11.00 -11.04 -0.59
CA MET A 59 -10.22 -9.81 -0.46
C MET A 59 -10.42 -9.16 0.92
N ASP A 60 -11.65 -9.12 1.43
CA ASP A 60 -11.95 -8.56 2.75
C ASP A 60 -11.20 -9.30 3.87
N VAL A 61 -11.10 -10.63 3.79
CA VAL A 61 -10.34 -11.44 4.76
C VAL A 61 -8.84 -11.16 4.67
N VAL A 62 -8.30 -11.03 3.46
CA VAL A 62 -6.88 -10.69 3.24
C VAL A 62 -6.56 -9.29 3.78
N LEU A 63 -7.44 -8.32 3.54
CA LEU A 63 -7.30 -6.95 4.05
C LEU A 63 -7.43 -6.89 5.58
N ALA A 64 -8.41 -7.58 6.16
CA ALA A 64 -8.58 -7.64 7.61
C ALA A 64 -7.32 -8.22 8.29
N LYS A 65 -6.75 -9.28 7.72
CA LYS A 65 -5.53 -9.90 8.23
C LYS A 65 -4.28 -9.04 8.03
N SER A 66 -4.20 -8.26 6.94
CA SER A 66 -3.04 -7.39 6.66
C SER A 66 -3.06 -6.11 7.50
N LEU A 67 -4.24 -5.52 7.69
CA LEU A 67 -4.45 -4.29 8.47
C LEU A 67 -4.51 -4.54 9.98
N GLY A 68 -4.64 -5.79 10.42
CA GLY A 68 -4.72 -6.12 11.83
C GLY A 68 -5.99 -5.59 12.50
N SER A 69 -7.05 -5.34 11.72
CA SER A 69 -8.35 -4.94 12.29
C SER A 69 -8.88 -6.13 13.09
N PRO A 70 -9.15 -5.96 14.40
CA PRO A 70 -9.92 -6.95 15.12
C PRO A 70 -11.30 -7.00 14.43
N SER A 71 -11.73 -8.22 14.08
CA SER A 71 -13.10 -8.49 13.62
C SER A 71 -14.05 -8.46 14.81
#